data_AF-A0A353B5F1-F1
#
_entry.id   AF-A0A353B5F1-F1
#
_cell.length_a   1.000
_cell.length_b   1.000
_cell.length_c   1.000
_cell.angle_alpha   90.00
_cell.angle_beta   90.00
_cell.angle_gamma   90.00
#
_symmetry.space_group_name_H-M   'P 1'
#
loop_
_entity.id
_entity.type
_entity.pdbx_description
1 polymer ?
#
loop_
_entity_poly.entity_id
_entity_poly.type
_entity_poly.pdbx_seq_one_letter_code
_entity_poly.pdbx_strand_id
1 'polypeptide(L)'
;MPRAGLLGSLAAIALVLITYQPLLEILHQPLIGLVALAVILTALVARVPMPARIPGAVGGLIVAGIMYFVMSSTGFIEASTEGKIDAAQGLWPTEWLEALSFGWLSAFQETANYLPIVIPFALATVVGGIDCTESAAAAGDEYNTNTVIGIEAVATLVASFCGAVIQTTPYIGHPAYKAMGGRAAYTLATAVTIGFLGTTGLFGYFYEFIPKAAVYPILVFVGLEIAAQSFLATPKRHYPAVALACVPALAVLVNIFAGQFIGAIIKAGYDPGQVLGNSAELASKLATTTQLNNGFILTSVFWASGMAMAIDRRLRASAAFYAGAALCTAFGLMHSPLPDAPIRAPLSFGFISEGLVLPSDSFADMAYWVSGYIFVAVIMLAWAYYLDATGQQEAEYEE
;
A
#
# COMPACT_ATOMS: atom_id res chain seq x y z
N MET A 1 0.79 19.85 1.04
CA MET A 1 -0.07 18.65 1.08
C MET A 1 -0.85 18.64 2.39
N PRO A 2 -2.19 18.59 2.40
CA PRO A 2 -2.94 18.34 3.63
C PRO A 2 -2.66 16.93 4.17
N ARG A 3 -2.69 16.75 5.50
CA ARG A 3 -2.48 15.45 6.15
C ARG A 3 -3.39 14.36 5.59
N ALA A 4 -4.66 14.71 5.34
CA ALA A 4 -5.64 13.79 4.75
C ALA A 4 -5.21 13.20 3.40
N GLY A 5 -4.44 13.93 2.58
CA GLY A 5 -3.92 13.42 1.30
C GLY A 5 -2.89 12.32 1.48
N LEU A 6 -1.87 12.59 2.31
CA LEU A 6 -0.76 11.66 2.55
C LEU A 6 -1.23 10.46 3.39
N LEU A 7 -1.85 10.73 4.55
CA LEU A 7 -2.34 9.70 5.46
C LEU A 7 -3.53 8.92 4.89
N GLY A 8 -4.37 9.56 4.07
CA GLY A 8 -5.47 8.86 3.39
C GLY A 8 -4.97 7.78 2.43
N SER A 9 -3.90 8.05 1.68
CA SER A 9 -3.31 7.03 0.82
C SER A 9 -2.70 5.86 1.61
N LEU A 10 -2.13 6.12 2.79
CA LEU A 10 -1.66 5.08 3.71
C LEU A 10 -2.82 4.25 4.28
N ALA A 11 -3.90 4.91 4.69
CA ALA A 11 -5.12 4.22 5.15
C ALA A 11 -5.70 3.31 4.05
N ALA A 12 -5.68 3.76 2.79
CA ALA A 12 -6.11 2.99 1.64
C ALA A 12 -5.28 1.72 1.45
N ILE A 13 -3.95 1.84 1.44
CA ILE A 13 -3.02 0.69 1.35
C ILE A 13 -3.22 -0.25 2.53
N ALA A 14 -3.33 0.29 3.74
CA ALA A 14 -3.50 -0.50 4.95
C ALA A 14 -4.78 -1.35 4.91
N LEU A 15 -5.92 -0.75 4.58
CA LEU A 15 -7.19 -1.49 4.53
C LEU A 15 -7.28 -2.44 3.33
N VAL A 16 -6.90 -1.98 2.14
CA VAL A 16 -7.16 -2.72 0.90
C VAL A 16 -6.09 -3.78 0.61
N LEU A 17 -4.81 -3.50 0.93
CA LEU A 17 -3.72 -4.42 0.62
C LEU A 17 -3.25 -5.19 1.87
N ILE A 18 -2.98 -4.48 2.98
CA ILE A 18 -2.42 -5.10 4.19
C ILE A 18 -3.48 -5.85 5.00
N THR A 19 -4.73 -5.38 5.04
CA THR A 19 -5.80 -6.06 5.77
C THR A 19 -6.52 -7.10 4.91
N TYR A 20 -7.00 -6.73 3.72
CA TYR A 20 -7.89 -7.60 2.96
C TYR A 20 -7.20 -8.88 2.43
N GLN A 21 -5.98 -8.79 1.89
CA GLN A 21 -5.32 -9.99 1.34
C GLN A 21 -5.02 -11.04 2.42
N PRO A 22 -4.44 -10.68 3.58
CA PRO A 22 -4.26 -11.65 4.66
C PRO A 22 -5.59 -12.16 5.23
N LEU A 23 -6.64 -11.32 5.23
CA LEU A 23 -7.98 -11.73 5.65
C LEU A 23 -8.51 -12.89 4.80
N LEU A 24 -8.27 -12.91 3.49
CA LEU A 24 -8.71 -14.04 2.66
C LEU A 24 -8.07 -15.34 3.12
N GLU A 25 -6.78 -15.35 3.37
CA GLU A 25 -6.02 -16.53 3.79
C GLU A 25 -6.43 -17.01 5.20
N ILE A 26 -6.82 -16.09 6.09
CA ILE A 26 -7.47 -16.41 7.37
C ILE A 26 -8.81 -17.12 7.13
N LEU A 27 -9.60 -16.60 6.19
CA LEU A 27 -10.94 -17.11 5.88
C LEU A 27 -10.93 -18.40 5.05
N HIS A 28 -9.81 -18.77 4.41
CA HIS A 28 -9.63 -20.09 3.77
C HIS A 28 -9.63 -21.22 4.82
N GLN A 29 -9.21 -20.95 6.05
CA GLN A 29 -9.32 -21.88 7.19
C GLN A 29 -10.08 -21.21 8.34
N PRO A 30 -11.40 -20.98 8.19
CA PRO A 30 -12.14 -20.02 8.99
C PRO A 30 -12.14 -20.36 10.48
N LEU A 31 -12.19 -21.65 10.86
CA LEU A 31 -12.18 -22.04 12.27
C LEU A 31 -10.87 -21.65 12.97
N ILE A 32 -9.73 -21.94 12.37
CA ILE A 32 -8.41 -21.62 12.94
C ILE A 32 -8.15 -20.11 12.84
N GLY A 33 -8.40 -19.56 11.65
CA GLY A 33 -8.16 -18.16 11.35
C GLY A 33 -8.99 -17.21 12.19
N LEU A 34 -10.31 -17.44 12.33
CA LEU A 34 -11.17 -16.58 13.14
C LEU A 34 -10.83 -16.64 14.63
N VAL A 35 -10.40 -17.79 15.14
CA VAL A 35 -9.95 -17.90 16.54
C VAL A 35 -8.65 -17.11 16.74
N ALA A 36 -7.66 -17.29 15.85
CA ALA A 36 -6.43 -16.51 15.88
C ALA A 36 -6.71 -15.00 15.82
N LEU A 37 -7.59 -14.59 14.90
CA LEU A 37 -8.00 -13.21 14.71
C LEU A 37 -8.73 -12.65 15.95
N ALA A 38 -9.66 -13.39 16.53
CA ALA A 38 -10.35 -12.98 17.76
C ALA A 38 -9.38 -12.75 18.92
N VAL A 39 -8.43 -13.67 19.11
CA VAL A 39 -7.39 -13.54 20.14
C VAL A 39 -6.52 -12.32 19.89
N ILE A 40 -6.02 -12.15 18.65
CA ILE A 40 -5.13 -11.04 18.29
C ILE A 40 -5.84 -9.68 18.42
N LEU A 41 -7.06 -9.54 17.90
CA LEU A 41 -7.80 -8.28 18.00
C LEU A 41 -8.19 -7.96 19.44
N THR A 42 -8.59 -8.97 20.22
CA THR A 42 -8.92 -8.77 21.63
C THR A 42 -7.69 -8.36 22.45
N ALA A 43 -6.54 -9.00 22.19
CA ALA A 43 -5.31 -8.71 22.93
C ALA A 43 -4.65 -7.39 22.51
N LEU A 44 -4.61 -7.08 21.21
CA LEU A 44 -3.84 -5.94 20.68
C LEU A 44 -4.69 -4.70 20.41
N VAL A 45 -5.90 -4.85 19.84
CA VAL A 45 -6.80 -3.70 19.60
C VAL A 45 -7.57 -3.33 20.87
N ALA A 46 -8.27 -4.31 21.48
CA ALA A 46 -9.02 -4.06 22.71
C ALA A 46 -8.14 -4.00 23.97
N ARG A 47 -6.82 -4.28 23.82
CA ARG A 47 -5.80 -4.23 24.88
C ARG A 47 -6.16 -5.10 26.09
N VAL A 48 -6.88 -6.20 25.89
CA VAL A 48 -7.21 -7.15 26.94
C VAL A 48 -6.00 -8.05 27.20
N PRO A 49 -5.46 -8.10 28.42
CA PRO A 49 -4.27 -8.89 28.70
C PRO A 49 -4.55 -10.39 28.59
N MET A 50 -3.66 -11.12 27.90
CA MET A 50 -3.70 -12.57 27.85
C MET A 50 -3.29 -13.20 29.20
N PRO A 51 -3.77 -14.42 29.52
CA PRO A 51 -3.28 -15.19 30.66
C PRO A 51 -1.75 -15.28 30.66
N ALA A 52 -1.15 -15.23 31.85
CA ALA A 52 0.31 -15.24 32.05
C ALA A 52 1.10 -14.10 31.34
N ARG A 53 0.42 -13.03 30.91
CA ARG A 53 1.04 -11.87 30.21
C ARG A 53 1.78 -12.24 28.92
N ILE A 54 1.35 -13.31 28.26
CA ILE A 54 1.89 -13.67 26.94
C ILE A 54 1.53 -12.56 25.93
N PRO A 55 2.46 -12.13 25.06
CA PRO A 55 2.14 -11.16 24.00
C PRO A 55 0.99 -11.65 23.13
N GLY A 56 0.02 -10.77 22.82
CA GLY A 56 -1.19 -11.14 22.09
C GLY A 56 -0.94 -11.88 20.77
N ALA A 57 0.08 -11.44 20.01
CA ALA A 57 0.51 -12.10 18.77
C ALA A 57 1.00 -13.54 19.01
N VAL A 58 1.82 -13.75 20.04
CA VAL A 58 2.34 -15.08 20.42
C VAL A 58 1.21 -15.97 20.94
N GLY A 59 0.32 -15.41 21.76
CA GLY A 59 -0.84 -16.13 22.28
C GLY A 59 -1.78 -16.61 21.16
N GLY A 60 -2.10 -15.73 20.21
CA GLY A 60 -2.90 -16.08 19.03
C GLY A 60 -2.25 -17.17 18.19
N LEU A 61 -0.94 -17.06 17.95
CA LEU A 61 -0.15 -18.05 17.23
C LEU A 61 -0.16 -19.42 17.91
N ILE A 62 0.04 -19.47 19.23
CA ILE A 62 0.05 -20.71 20.00
C ILE A 62 -1.33 -21.37 19.95
N VAL A 63 -2.39 -20.61 20.25
CA VAL A 63 -3.77 -21.15 20.28
C VAL A 63 -4.15 -21.72 18.91
N ALA A 64 -3.97 -20.94 17.85
CA ALA A 64 -4.35 -21.35 16.51
C ALA A 64 -3.40 -22.42 15.92
N GLY A 65 -2.12 -22.37 16.25
CA GLY A 65 -1.15 -23.41 15.87
C GLY A 65 -1.51 -24.76 16.49
N ILE A 66 -1.79 -24.80 17.81
CA ILE A 66 -2.23 -26.02 18.49
C ILE A 66 -3.52 -26.55 17.85
N MET A 67 -4.50 -25.68 17.61
CA MET A 67 -5.73 -26.07 16.93
C MET A 67 -5.47 -26.69 15.56
N TYR A 68 -4.64 -26.04 14.73
CA TYR A 68 -4.28 -26.54 13.40
C TYR A 68 -3.67 -27.95 13.47
N PHE A 69 -2.67 -28.17 14.33
CA PHE A 69 -2.01 -29.47 14.43
C PHE A 69 -2.94 -30.56 14.98
N VAL A 70 -3.79 -30.25 15.96
CA VAL A 70 -4.78 -31.21 16.48
C VAL A 70 -5.81 -31.57 15.42
N MET A 71 -6.34 -30.59 14.69
CA MET A 71 -7.34 -30.83 13.65
C MET A 71 -6.76 -31.56 12.45
N SER A 72 -5.52 -31.24 12.07
CA SER A 72 -4.82 -31.91 10.98
C SER A 72 -4.47 -33.36 11.33
N SER A 73 -3.95 -33.62 12.54
CA SER A 73 -3.60 -34.98 12.98
C SER A 73 -4.80 -35.90 13.18
N THR A 74 -5.97 -35.34 13.48
CA THR A 74 -7.23 -36.09 13.59
C THR A 74 -7.95 -36.29 12.25
N GLY A 75 -7.43 -35.72 11.16
CA GLY A 75 -8.04 -35.76 9.84
C GLY A 75 -9.29 -34.89 9.69
N PHE A 76 -9.55 -33.99 10.63
CA PHE A 76 -10.70 -33.06 10.58
C PHE A 76 -10.49 -31.96 9.53
N ILE A 77 -9.23 -31.59 9.27
CA ILE A 77 -8.83 -30.76 8.13
C ILE A 77 -7.74 -31.45 7.35
N GLU A 78 -7.73 -31.26 6.04
CA GLU A 78 -6.58 -31.59 5.22
C GLU A 78 -5.43 -30.64 5.57
N ALA A 79 -4.24 -31.19 5.82
CA ALA A 79 -3.05 -30.36 5.98
C ALA A 79 -2.81 -29.59 4.68
N SER A 80 -2.66 -28.26 4.74
CA SER A 80 -2.45 -27.48 3.53
C SER A 80 -1.16 -27.93 2.83
N THR A 81 -1.27 -28.34 1.57
CA THR A 81 -0.12 -28.61 0.70
C THR A 81 0.29 -27.39 -0.12
N GLU A 82 -0.57 -26.35 -0.16
CA GLU A 82 -0.26 -25.09 -0.82
C GLU A 82 0.91 -24.37 -0.17
N GLY A 83 1.89 -23.98 -1.00
CA GLY A 83 3.07 -23.25 -0.54
C GLY A 83 4.08 -24.08 0.23
N LYS A 84 4.00 -25.43 0.22
CA LYS A 84 5.09 -26.29 0.68
C LYS A 84 6.30 -26.09 -0.22
N ILE A 85 7.19 -25.23 0.26
CA ILE A 85 8.54 -25.04 -0.28
C ILE A 85 9.44 -26.13 0.29
N ASP A 86 10.36 -26.64 -0.52
CA ASP A 86 11.46 -27.44 0.00
C ASP A 86 12.43 -26.48 0.72
N ALA A 87 12.20 -26.30 2.03
CA ALA A 87 12.98 -25.38 2.85
C ALA A 87 14.48 -25.71 2.82
N ALA A 88 14.86 -26.98 2.60
CA ALA A 88 16.26 -27.38 2.50
C ALA A 88 16.91 -26.86 1.21
N GLN A 89 16.16 -26.79 0.10
CA GLN A 89 16.66 -26.20 -1.16
C GLN A 89 16.81 -24.67 -1.07
N GLY A 90 16.06 -24.01 -0.19
CA GLY A 90 16.11 -22.56 0.01
C GLY A 90 17.19 -22.10 1.00
N LEU A 91 18.02 -22.99 1.53
CA LEU A 91 19.10 -22.64 2.45
C LEU A 91 20.26 -21.95 1.71
N TRP A 92 20.83 -20.93 2.35
CA TRP A 92 21.93 -20.12 1.81
C TRP A 92 21.63 -19.55 0.42
N PRO A 93 20.53 -18.79 0.25
CA PRO A 93 20.20 -18.19 -1.03
C PRO A 93 21.35 -17.30 -1.51
N THR A 94 21.68 -17.43 -2.80
CA THR A 94 22.79 -16.69 -3.43
C THR A 94 22.31 -15.71 -4.49
N GLU A 95 21.03 -15.73 -4.83
CA GLU A 95 20.37 -14.91 -5.84
C GLU A 95 20.50 -13.41 -5.52
N TRP A 96 20.54 -13.04 -4.24
CA TRP A 96 20.76 -11.65 -3.84
C TRP A 96 22.16 -11.13 -4.25
N LEU A 97 23.14 -12.02 -4.46
CA LEU A 97 24.47 -11.66 -4.98
C LEU A 97 24.41 -11.25 -6.46
N GLU A 98 23.36 -11.62 -7.21
CA GLU A 98 23.19 -11.19 -8.60
C GLU A 98 23.09 -9.66 -8.71
N ALA A 99 22.58 -8.99 -7.68
CA ALA A 99 22.56 -7.53 -7.62
C ALA A 99 23.96 -6.90 -7.71
N LEU A 100 24.98 -7.60 -7.20
CA LEU A 100 26.38 -7.18 -7.23
C LEU A 100 27.03 -7.35 -8.62
N SER A 101 26.38 -8.06 -9.54
CA SER A 101 26.81 -8.13 -10.95
C SER A 101 26.50 -6.85 -11.73
N PHE A 102 25.70 -5.94 -11.15
CA PHE A 102 25.21 -4.72 -11.80
C PHE A 102 24.44 -4.94 -13.11
N GLY A 103 23.92 -6.16 -13.35
CA GLY A 103 23.11 -6.47 -14.54
C GLY A 103 21.86 -5.59 -14.67
N TRP A 104 21.32 -5.13 -13.54
CA TRP A 104 20.19 -4.19 -13.47
C TRP A 104 20.45 -2.83 -14.15
N LEU A 105 21.71 -2.44 -14.37
CA LEU A 105 22.04 -1.24 -15.16
C LEU A 105 21.52 -1.32 -16.60
N SER A 106 21.43 -2.53 -17.16
CA SER A 106 20.88 -2.74 -18.50
C SER A 106 19.38 -2.43 -18.57
N ALA A 107 18.66 -2.63 -17.46
CA ALA A 107 17.24 -2.33 -17.32
C ALA A 107 16.98 -0.94 -16.73
N PHE A 108 18.01 -0.10 -16.54
CA PHE A 108 17.85 1.19 -15.85
C PHE A 108 16.84 2.11 -16.53
N GLN A 109 16.71 2.03 -17.87
CA GLN A 109 15.72 2.79 -18.62
C GLN A 109 14.28 2.40 -18.27
N GLU A 110 14.03 1.14 -17.87
CA GLU A 110 12.70 0.67 -17.46
C GLU A 110 12.22 1.32 -16.15
N THR A 111 13.15 1.83 -15.32
CA THR A 111 12.83 2.56 -14.08
C THR A 111 11.81 3.68 -14.32
N ALA A 112 11.86 4.32 -15.50
CA ALA A 112 10.93 5.38 -15.86
C ALA A 112 9.46 4.93 -15.78
N ASN A 113 9.16 3.68 -16.10
CA ASN A 113 7.80 3.13 -16.03
C ASN A 113 7.30 2.98 -14.59
N TYR A 114 8.23 2.83 -13.64
CA TYR A 114 7.92 2.59 -12.22
C TYR A 114 7.98 3.86 -11.36
N LEU A 115 8.53 4.98 -11.87
CA LEU A 115 8.54 6.28 -11.19
C LEU A 115 7.16 6.73 -10.65
N PRO A 116 6.02 6.50 -11.34
CA PRO A 116 4.70 6.89 -10.82
C PRO A 116 4.30 6.16 -9.53
N ILE A 117 4.90 4.99 -9.27
CA ILE A 117 4.68 4.20 -8.06
C ILE A 117 5.79 4.49 -7.04
N VAL A 118 7.05 4.52 -7.49
CA VAL A 118 8.23 4.70 -6.64
C VAL A 118 8.23 6.08 -5.97
N ILE A 119 7.94 7.17 -6.69
CA ILE A 119 8.00 8.53 -6.12
C ILE A 119 6.95 8.73 -5.01
N PRO A 120 5.65 8.43 -5.22
CA PRO A 120 4.66 8.60 -4.15
C PRO A 120 4.93 7.69 -2.96
N PHE A 121 5.36 6.44 -3.22
CA PHE A 121 5.74 5.52 -2.17
C PHE A 121 6.90 6.06 -1.33
N ALA A 122 7.97 6.55 -1.98
CA ALA A 122 9.13 7.14 -1.32
C ALA A 122 8.78 8.42 -0.54
N LEU A 123 7.84 9.23 -1.03
CA LEU A 123 7.35 10.39 -0.28
C LEU A 123 6.52 9.97 0.94
N ALA A 124 5.70 8.92 0.81
CA ALA A 124 4.90 8.40 1.90
C ALA A 124 5.76 7.78 3.01
N THR A 125 6.84 7.09 2.66
CA THR A 125 7.81 6.55 3.66
C THR A 125 8.54 7.66 4.38
N VAL A 126 8.97 8.73 3.69
CA VAL A 126 9.59 9.89 4.34
C VAL A 126 8.64 10.54 5.34
N VAL A 127 7.37 10.72 4.98
CA VAL A 127 6.33 11.23 5.91
C VAL A 127 6.14 10.28 7.09
N GLY A 128 6.08 8.96 6.83
CA GLY A 128 6.03 7.95 7.88
C GLY A 128 7.25 7.99 8.81
N GLY A 129 8.44 8.25 8.28
CA GLY A 129 9.67 8.46 9.04
C GLY A 129 9.58 9.69 9.95
N ILE A 130 9.04 10.80 9.46
CA ILE A 130 8.77 12.01 10.27
C ILE A 130 7.81 11.66 11.42
N ASP A 131 6.68 11.02 11.12
CA ASP A 131 5.68 10.63 12.12
C ASP A 131 6.27 9.68 13.16
N CYS A 132 7.18 8.78 12.77
CA CYS A 132 7.90 7.92 13.72
C CYS A 132 8.79 8.73 14.67
N THR A 133 9.45 9.78 14.19
CA THR A 133 10.26 10.65 15.06
C THR A 133 9.41 11.50 16.01
N GLU A 134 8.27 12.01 15.57
CA GLU A 134 7.30 12.69 16.43
C GLU A 134 6.70 11.73 17.48
N SER A 135 6.39 10.50 17.06
CA SER A 135 5.91 9.43 17.95
C SER A 135 6.92 9.08 19.03
N ALA A 136 8.21 8.98 18.66
CA ALA A 136 9.29 8.75 19.62
C ALA A 136 9.44 9.91 20.62
N ALA A 137 9.36 11.16 20.15
CA ALA A 137 9.44 12.35 20.99
C ALA A 137 8.28 12.39 22.00
N ALA A 138 7.07 11.99 21.59
CA ALA A 138 5.91 11.87 22.49
C ALA A 138 6.12 10.81 23.59
N ALA A 139 6.99 9.82 23.37
CA ALA A 139 7.41 8.83 24.38
C ALA A 139 8.68 9.23 25.15
N GLY A 140 9.16 10.48 24.97
CA GLY A 140 10.30 11.05 25.67
C GLY A 140 11.66 10.71 25.06
N ASP A 141 11.73 10.27 23.79
CA ASP A 141 13.00 10.14 23.06
C ASP A 141 13.01 11.10 21.86
N GLU A 142 13.76 12.19 21.98
CA GLU A 142 13.93 13.16 20.90
C GLU A 142 15.04 12.72 19.95
N TYR A 143 14.67 12.52 18.68
CA TYR A 143 15.61 12.24 17.59
C TYR A 143 15.60 13.37 16.58
N ASN A 144 16.75 13.69 16.00
CA ASN A 144 16.80 14.61 14.87
C ASN A 144 16.17 13.96 13.63
N THR A 145 15.03 14.47 13.19
CA THR A 145 14.27 13.91 12.06
C THR A 145 15.09 13.84 10.77
N ASN A 146 15.89 14.87 10.46
CA ASN A 146 16.74 14.87 9.25
C ASN A 146 17.79 13.75 9.31
N THR A 147 18.37 13.50 10.49
CA THR A 147 19.32 12.40 10.68
C THR A 147 18.64 11.04 10.51
N VAL A 148 17.44 10.86 11.08
CA VAL A 148 16.69 9.58 10.97
C VAL A 148 16.35 9.28 9.50
N ILE A 149 15.81 10.27 8.78
CA ILE A 149 15.49 10.14 7.34
C ILE A 149 16.77 9.95 6.52
N GLY A 150 17.87 10.62 6.87
CA GLY A 150 19.15 10.44 6.21
C GLY A 150 19.69 9.01 6.36
N ILE A 151 19.58 8.42 7.56
CA ILE A 151 19.96 7.02 7.81
C ILE A 151 19.04 6.07 7.03
N GLU A 152 17.74 6.32 6.98
CA GLU A 152 16.78 5.56 6.17
C GLU A 152 17.18 5.57 4.68
N ALA A 153 17.53 6.73 4.13
CA ALA A 153 17.94 6.86 2.74
C ALA A 153 19.23 6.07 2.45
N VAL A 154 20.24 6.17 3.33
CA VAL A 154 21.49 5.40 3.19
C VAL A 154 21.22 3.90 3.30
N ALA A 155 20.42 3.46 4.28
CA ALA A 155 20.07 2.06 4.45
C ALA A 155 19.32 1.51 3.23
N THR A 156 18.42 2.31 2.64
CA THR A 156 17.70 1.97 1.42
C THR A 156 18.64 1.80 0.22
N LEU A 157 19.60 2.71 0.05
CA LEU A 157 20.60 2.59 -1.02
C LEU A 157 21.48 1.34 -0.84
N VAL A 158 21.95 1.07 0.38
CA VAL A 158 22.73 -0.13 0.66
C VAL A 158 21.91 -1.38 0.37
N ALA A 159 20.65 -1.41 0.81
CA ALA A 159 19.75 -2.54 0.58
C ALA A 159 19.47 -2.74 -0.92
N SER A 160 19.29 -1.66 -1.70
CA SER A 160 19.03 -1.79 -3.15
C SER A 160 20.24 -2.32 -3.91
N PHE A 161 21.47 -1.97 -3.52
CA PHE A 161 22.69 -2.60 -4.06
C PHE A 161 22.81 -4.09 -3.71
N CYS A 162 22.10 -4.55 -2.68
CA CYS A 162 21.99 -5.96 -2.31
C CYS A 162 20.72 -6.63 -2.89
N GLY A 163 20.02 -6.00 -3.82
CA GLY A 163 18.85 -6.57 -4.50
C GLY A 163 17.51 -6.36 -3.77
N ALA A 164 17.46 -5.49 -2.76
CA ALA A 164 16.19 -5.15 -2.12
C ALA A 164 15.27 -4.39 -3.08
N VAL A 165 14.01 -4.81 -3.16
CA VAL A 165 12.99 -4.25 -4.07
C VAL A 165 12.08 -3.22 -3.41
N ILE A 166 12.25 -2.96 -2.11
CA ILE A 166 11.40 -2.06 -1.31
C ILE A 166 12.28 -1.10 -0.51
N GLN A 167 11.85 0.16 -0.42
CA GLN A 167 12.48 1.18 0.42
C GLN A 167 12.38 0.82 1.91
N THR A 168 13.46 1.05 2.66
CA THR A 168 13.43 0.88 4.12
C THR A 168 12.70 2.05 4.78
N THR A 169 12.15 1.84 5.98
CA THR A 169 11.48 2.88 6.76
C THR A 169 11.69 2.63 8.25
N PRO A 170 11.77 3.66 9.10
CA PRO A 170 11.65 3.50 10.55
C PRO A 170 10.38 2.73 10.90
N TYR A 171 10.49 1.85 11.90
CA TYR A 171 9.38 1.02 12.32
C TYR A 171 8.44 1.81 13.23
N ILE A 172 7.15 1.87 12.87
CA ILE A 172 6.14 2.53 13.69
C ILE A 172 5.93 1.77 15.00
N GLY A 173 5.64 2.49 16.09
CA GLY A 173 5.36 1.88 17.39
C GLY A 173 6.49 2.00 18.43
N HIS A 174 7.46 2.90 18.21
CA HIS A 174 8.49 3.22 19.21
C HIS A 174 7.94 3.39 20.65
N PRO A 175 6.83 4.12 20.90
CA PRO A 175 6.24 4.21 22.24
C PRO A 175 5.85 2.86 22.84
N ALA A 176 5.29 1.96 22.01
CA ALA A 176 4.86 0.64 22.45
C ALA A 176 6.07 -0.25 22.80
N TYR A 177 7.09 -0.28 21.93
CA TYR A 177 8.32 -1.03 22.20
C TYR A 177 9.04 -0.52 23.44
N LYS A 178 9.10 0.80 23.63
CA LYS A 178 9.68 1.41 24.83
C LYS A 178 8.90 1.05 26.09
N ALA A 179 7.57 1.07 26.05
CA ALA A 179 6.73 0.67 27.18
C ALA A 179 6.93 -0.80 27.56
N MET A 180 7.31 -1.67 26.60
CA MET A 180 7.69 -3.06 26.85
C MET A 180 9.15 -3.22 27.35
N GLY A 181 9.91 -2.13 27.52
CA GLY A 181 11.32 -2.16 27.92
C GLY A 181 12.30 -2.35 26.77
N GLY A 182 11.83 -2.28 25.52
CA GLY A 182 12.67 -2.30 24.32
C GLY A 182 13.62 -1.11 24.28
N ARG A 183 14.91 -1.37 24.02
CA ARG A 183 15.98 -0.37 23.89
C ARG A 183 16.86 -0.71 22.67
N ALA A 184 17.93 0.05 22.44
CA ALA A 184 18.85 -0.17 21.31
C ALA A 184 19.33 -1.62 21.15
N ALA A 185 19.59 -2.33 22.25
CA ALA A 185 19.99 -3.75 22.21
C ALA A 185 18.89 -4.66 21.63
N TYR A 186 17.61 -4.38 21.91
CA TYR A 186 16.48 -5.10 21.33
C TYR A 186 16.41 -4.87 19.82
N THR A 187 16.57 -3.62 19.37
CA THR A 187 16.61 -3.28 17.95
C THR A 187 17.77 -3.99 17.24
N LEU A 188 18.97 -3.98 17.82
CA LEU A 188 20.13 -4.67 17.27
C LEU A 188 19.93 -6.18 17.22
N ALA A 189 19.42 -6.78 18.31
CA ALA A 189 19.13 -8.21 18.36
C ALA A 189 18.10 -8.60 17.29
N THR A 190 17.09 -7.76 17.07
CA THR A 190 16.10 -7.96 16.00
C THR A 190 16.76 -7.91 14.63
N ALA A 191 17.57 -6.89 14.35
CA ALA A 191 18.27 -6.75 13.08
C ALA A 191 19.20 -7.94 12.78
N VAL A 192 20.00 -8.37 13.78
CA VAL A 192 20.90 -9.53 13.65
C VAL A 192 20.11 -10.82 13.46
N THR A 193 19.04 -11.03 14.22
CA THR A 193 18.24 -12.26 14.14
C THR A 193 17.52 -12.37 12.79
N ILE A 194 16.83 -11.31 12.38
CA ILE A 194 16.10 -11.29 11.10
C ILE A 194 17.07 -11.35 9.93
N GLY A 195 18.20 -10.63 9.99
CA GLY A 195 19.27 -10.69 8.99
C GLY A 195 19.89 -12.09 8.87
N PHE A 196 20.14 -12.76 10.00
CA PHE A 196 20.63 -14.13 10.03
C PHE A 196 19.61 -15.11 9.42
N LEU A 197 18.34 -15.05 9.84
CA LEU A 197 17.30 -15.92 9.32
C LEU A 197 17.06 -15.71 7.81
N GLY A 198 17.17 -14.46 7.34
CA GLY A 198 17.06 -14.10 5.92
C GLY A 198 18.22 -14.62 5.08
N THR A 199 19.46 -14.35 5.51
CA THR A 199 20.68 -14.73 4.76
C THR A 199 20.94 -16.23 4.75
N THR A 200 20.49 -16.95 5.77
CA THR A 200 20.60 -18.43 5.84
C THR A 200 19.46 -19.15 5.13
N GLY A 201 18.36 -18.46 4.80
CA GLY A 201 17.14 -19.08 4.25
C GLY A 201 16.27 -19.80 5.29
N LEU A 202 16.58 -19.70 6.58
CA LEU A 202 15.86 -20.41 7.66
C LEU A 202 14.38 -20.02 7.78
N PHE A 203 13.97 -18.87 7.24
CA PHE A 203 12.54 -18.53 7.13
C PHE A 203 11.73 -19.58 6.37
N GLY A 204 12.35 -20.34 5.45
CA GLY A 204 11.68 -21.44 4.75
C GLY A 204 11.04 -22.45 5.70
N TYR A 205 11.75 -22.81 6.77
CA TYR A 205 11.22 -23.71 7.81
C TYR A 205 10.10 -23.07 8.62
N PHE A 206 10.19 -21.77 8.93
CA PHE A 206 9.10 -21.05 9.59
C PHE A 206 7.82 -21.09 8.76
N TYR A 207 7.91 -20.93 7.44
CA TYR A 207 6.76 -21.01 6.54
C TYR A 207 6.20 -22.43 6.41
N GLU A 208 7.02 -23.46 6.58
CA GLU A 208 6.57 -24.86 6.57
C GLU A 208 5.86 -25.24 7.88
N PHE A 209 6.39 -24.81 9.03
CA PHE A 209 5.85 -25.20 10.34
C PHE A 209 4.66 -24.37 10.80
N ILE A 210 4.57 -23.11 10.38
CA ILE A 210 3.56 -22.20 10.91
C ILE A 210 2.41 -22.03 9.91
N PRO A 211 1.18 -22.44 10.26
CA PRO A 211 0.05 -22.32 9.35
C PRO A 211 -0.27 -20.84 9.09
N LYS A 212 -0.45 -20.48 7.81
CA LYS A 212 -0.77 -19.11 7.38
C LYS A 212 -1.93 -18.50 8.18
N ALA A 213 -2.98 -19.28 8.41
CA ALA A 213 -4.17 -18.86 9.16
C ALA A 213 -3.87 -18.43 10.61
N ALA A 214 -2.77 -18.89 11.21
CA ALA A 214 -2.35 -18.46 12.54
C ALA A 214 -1.44 -17.22 12.52
N VAL A 215 -0.70 -16.98 11.43
CA VAL A 215 0.23 -15.85 11.31
C VAL A 215 -0.48 -14.59 10.83
N TYR A 216 -1.24 -14.72 9.76
CA TYR A 216 -1.78 -13.59 8.99
C TYR A 216 -2.72 -12.65 9.77
N PRO A 217 -3.41 -13.07 10.85
CA PRO A 217 -4.18 -12.12 11.64
C PRO A 217 -3.36 -10.98 12.26
N ILE A 218 -2.04 -11.14 12.43
CA ILE A 218 -1.18 -10.02 12.85
C ILE A 218 -1.15 -8.90 11.81
N LEU A 219 -1.20 -9.25 10.51
CA LEU A 219 -1.22 -8.28 9.42
C LEU A 219 -2.56 -7.55 9.38
N VAL A 220 -3.67 -8.24 9.67
CA VAL A 220 -4.99 -7.59 9.84
C VAL A 220 -4.94 -6.56 10.96
N PHE A 221 -4.38 -6.90 12.12
CA PHE A 221 -4.17 -5.95 13.20
C PHE A 221 -3.33 -4.73 12.77
N VAL A 222 -2.19 -4.96 12.11
CA VAL A 222 -1.31 -3.89 11.64
C VAL A 222 -2.04 -2.97 10.66
N GLY A 223 -2.78 -3.52 9.69
CA GLY A 223 -3.55 -2.71 8.74
C GLY A 223 -4.66 -1.90 9.41
N LEU A 224 -5.35 -2.46 10.42
CA LEU A 224 -6.36 -1.73 11.20
C LEU A 224 -5.74 -0.59 12.02
N GLU A 225 -4.59 -0.81 12.66
CA GLU A 225 -3.89 0.24 13.42
C GLU A 225 -3.40 1.37 12.50
N ILE A 226 -2.76 1.04 11.37
CA ILE A 226 -2.29 2.07 10.40
C ILE A 226 -3.48 2.89 9.89
N ALA A 227 -4.60 2.24 9.57
CA ALA A 227 -5.82 2.93 9.15
C ALA A 227 -6.35 3.84 10.27
N ALA A 228 -6.50 3.32 11.49
CA ALA A 228 -6.99 4.09 12.63
C ALA A 228 -6.10 5.31 12.95
N GLN A 229 -4.78 5.14 12.95
CA GLN A 229 -3.84 6.25 13.17
C GLN A 229 -3.92 7.30 12.06
N SER A 230 -4.13 6.89 10.82
CA SER A 230 -4.30 7.82 9.69
C SER A 230 -5.52 8.73 9.87
N PHE A 231 -6.62 8.19 10.40
CA PHE A 231 -7.78 8.99 10.80
C PHE A 231 -7.46 9.86 12.01
N LEU A 232 -6.92 9.30 13.10
CA LEU A 232 -6.66 10.03 14.36
C LEU A 232 -5.68 11.20 14.20
N ALA A 233 -4.67 11.07 13.34
CA ALA A 233 -3.69 12.13 13.06
C ALA A 233 -4.22 13.22 12.09
N THR A 234 -5.39 12.99 11.48
CA THR A 234 -6.08 13.92 10.57
C THR A 234 -7.19 14.67 11.32
N PRO A 235 -7.42 15.97 11.06
CA PRO A 235 -8.56 16.68 11.64
C PRO A 235 -9.89 15.97 11.35
N LYS A 236 -10.78 15.85 12.35
CA LYS A 236 -12.07 15.13 12.22
C LYS A 236 -12.89 15.55 11.00
N ARG A 237 -12.94 16.86 10.72
CA ARG A 237 -13.65 17.39 9.55
C ARG A 237 -13.14 16.86 8.21
N HIS A 238 -11.88 16.39 8.13
CA HIS A 238 -11.29 15.81 6.93
C HIS A 238 -11.43 14.28 6.85
N TYR A 239 -12.10 13.61 7.79
CA TYR A 239 -12.35 12.17 7.72
C TYR A 239 -13.01 11.72 6.40
N PRO A 240 -13.97 12.47 5.80
CA PRO A 240 -14.50 12.13 4.49
C PRO A 240 -13.44 12.10 3.38
N ALA A 241 -12.41 12.97 3.47
CA ALA A 241 -11.31 12.97 2.51
C ALA A 241 -10.39 11.75 2.68
N VAL A 242 -10.13 11.33 3.92
CA VAL A 242 -9.39 10.09 4.21
C VAL A 242 -10.16 8.87 3.69
N ALA A 243 -11.48 8.81 3.90
CA ALA A 243 -12.32 7.75 3.38
C ALA A 243 -12.35 7.73 1.83
N LEU A 244 -12.42 8.91 1.20
CA LEU A 244 -12.35 9.04 -0.27
C LEU A 244 -11.03 8.50 -0.82
N ALA A 245 -9.91 8.68 -0.09
CA ALA A 245 -8.60 8.15 -0.48
C ALA A 245 -8.59 6.62 -0.60
N CYS A 246 -9.47 5.91 0.13
CA CYS A 246 -9.57 4.44 0.06
C CYS A 246 -10.23 3.93 -1.22
N VAL A 247 -11.04 4.77 -1.90
CA VAL A 247 -11.86 4.32 -3.04
C VAL A 247 -11.01 3.94 -4.25
N PRO A 248 -10.00 4.72 -4.70
CA PRO A 248 -9.14 4.31 -5.82
C PRO A 248 -8.40 2.99 -5.58
N ALA A 249 -8.00 2.71 -4.33
CA ALA A 249 -7.30 1.48 -3.99
C ALA A 249 -8.17 0.22 -4.19
N LEU A 250 -9.50 0.32 -4.13
CA LEU A 250 -10.40 -0.81 -4.43
C LEU A 250 -10.22 -1.32 -5.87
N ALA A 251 -9.84 -0.44 -6.81
CA ALA A 251 -9.54 -0.83 -8.18
C ALA A 251 -8.33 -1.77 -8.27
N VAL A 252 -7.35 -1.62 -7.38
CA VAL A 252 -6.19 -2.51 -7.29
C VAL A 252 -6.65 -3.92 -6.93
N LEU A 253 -7.53 -4.03 -5.95
CA LEU A 253 -8.05 -5.31 -5.51
C LEU A 253 -8.78 -6.04 -6.64
N VAL A 254 -9.63 -5.33 -7.37
CA VAL A 254 -10.35 -5.89 -8.53
C VAL A 254 -9.36 -6.34 -9.61
N ASN A 255 -8.35 -5.53 -9.94
CA ASN A 255 -7.38 -5.90 -10.97
C ASN A 255 -6.53 -7.11 -10.58
N ILE A 256 -6.18 -7.28 -9.30
CA ILE A 256 -5.43 -8.46 -8.84
C ILE A 256 -6.21 -9.74 -9.16
N PHE A 257 -7.48 -9.82 -8.77
CA PHE A 257 -8.29 -11.01 -9.02
C PHE A 257 -8.68 -11.17 -10.49
N ALA A 258 -9.02 -10.08 -11.18
CA ALA A 258 -9.31 -10.12 -12.61
C ALA A 258 -8.09 -10.62 -13.39
N GLY A 259 -6.89 -10.14 -13.07
CA GLY A 259 -5.64 -10.59 -13.67
C GLY A 259 -5.33 -12.07 -13.40
N GLN A 260 -5.50 -12.53 -12.15
CA GLN A 260 -5.36 -13.96 -11.80
C GLN A 260 -6.34 -14.84 -12.59
N PHE A 261 -7.60 -14.42 -12.69
CA PHE A 261 -8.63 -15.14 -13.41
C PHE A 261 -8.35 -15.21 -14.92
N ILE A 262 -8.03 -14.07 -15.53
CA ILE A 262 -7.65 -14.00 -16.96
C ILE A 262 -6.40 -14.84 -17.22
N GLY A 263 -5.38 -14.73 -16.36
CA GLY A 263 -4.16 -15.52 -16.46
C GLY A 263 -4.41 -17.03 -16.37
N ALA A 264 -5.32 -17.46 -15.51
CA ALA A 264 -5.72 -18.87 -15.41
C ALA A 264 -6.42 -19.37 -16.69
N ILE A 265 -7.30 -18.56 -17.30
CA ILE A 265 -7.96 -18.89 -18.56
C ILE A 265 -6.94 -19.06 -19.69
N ILE A 266 -6.01 -18.10 -19.82
CA ILE A 266 -4.95 -18.13 -20.84
C ILE A 266 -4.07 -19.37 -20.64
N LYS A 267 -3.66 -19.65 -19.41
CA LYS A 267 -2.84 -20.83 -19.07
C LYS A 267 -3.56 -22.15 -19.39
N ALA A 268 -4.88 -22.18 -19.31
CA ALA A 268 -5.70 -23.32 -19.69
C ALA A 268 -5.93 -23.44 -21.22
N GLY A 269 -5.43 -22.49 -22.02
CA GLY A 269 -5.51 -22.51 -23.48
C GLY A 269 -6.81 -21.98 -24.06
N TYR A 270 -7.61 -21.26 -23.27
CA TYR A 270 -8.87 -20.67 -23.71
C TYR A 270 -8.71 -19.17 -24.01
N ASP A 271 -9.58 -18.65 -24.88
CA ASP A 271 -9.68 -17.21 -25.13
C ASP A 271 -10.52 -16.53 -24.03
N PRO A 272 -9.97 -15.54 -23.29
CA PRO A 272 -10.70 -14.84 -22.24
C PRO A 272 -11.96 -14.13 -22.73
N GLY A 273 -11.94 -13.57 -23.94
CA GLY A 273 -13.09 -12.88 -24.52
C GLY A 273 -14.27 -13.84 -24.67
N GLN A 274 -14.04 -15.00 -25.28
CA GLN A 274 -15.06 -16.03 -25.45
C GLN A 274 -15.59 -16.56 -24.12
N VAL A 275 -14.71 -16.83 -23.16
CA VAL A 275 -15.11 -17.33 -21.82
C VAL A 275 -15.95 -16.30 -21.06
N LEU A 276 -15.63 -15.01 -21.22
CA LEU A 276 -16.38 -13.89 -20.63
C LEU A 276 -17.59 -13.46 -21.48
N GLY A 277 -17.91 -14.18 -22.54
CA GLY A 277 -19.07 -13.93 -23.41
C GLY A 277 -18.95 -12.68 -24.28
N ASN A 278 -17.73 -12.19 -24.53
CA ASN A 278 -17.44 -10.97 -25.30
C ASN A 278 -18.28 -9.76 -24.85
N SER A 279 -18.54 -9.65 -23.55
CA SER A 279 -19.35 -8.58 -22.99
C SER A 279 -18.62 -7.24 -23.08
N ALA A 280 -19.08 -6.38 -24.00
CA ALA A 280 -18.57 -5.02 -24.15
C ALA A 280 -18.73 -4.18 -22.87
N GLU A 281 -19.81 -4.40 -22.12
CA GLU A 281 -20.06 -3.72 -20.84
C GLU A 281 -19.02 -4.12 -19.78
N LEU A 282 -18.75 -5.42 -19.64
CA LEU A 282 -17.75 -5.91 -18.69
C LEU A 282 -16.35 -5.43 -19.08
N ALA A 283 -16.00 -5.51 -20.37
CA ALA A 283 -14.73 -5.04 -20.89
C ALA A 283 -14.53 -3.53 -20.59
N SER A 284 -15.57 -2.72 -20.80
CA SER A 284 -15.54 -1.29 -20.47
C SER A 284 -15.33 -1.04 -18.97
N LYS A 285 -16.08 -1.73 -18.09
CA LYS A 285 -15.92 -1.59 -16.63
C LYS A 285 -14.53 -2.03 -16.14
N LEU A 286 -14.00 -3.12 -16.68
CA LEU A 286 -12.64 -3.57 -16.37
C LEU A 286 -11.61 -2.55 -16.85
N ALA A 287 -11.75 -2.01 -18.06
CA ALA A 287 -10.86 -0.98 -18.58
C ALA A 287 -10.84 0.28 -17.69
N THR A 288 -12.01 0.78 -17.27
CA THR A 288 -12.10 1.90 -16.32
C THR A 288 -11.46 1.54 -14.97
N THR A 289 -11.63 0.30 -14.51
CA THR A 289 -11.02 -0.18 -13.27
C THR A 289 -9.49 -0.27 -13.38
N THR A 290 -8.95 -0.74 -14.50
CA THR A 290 -7.52 -0.73 -14.79
C THR A 290 -6.97 0.70 -14.82
N GLN A 291 -7.66 1.63 -15.49
CA GLN A 291 -7.29 3.06 -15.46
C GLN A 291 -7.33 3.62 -14.02
N LEU A 292 -8.33 3.31 -13.21
CA LEU A 292 -8.37 3.77 -11.82
C LEU A 292 -7.24 3.19 -10.96
N ASN A 293 -6.85 1.94 -11.20
CA ASN A 293 -5.70 1.29 -10.58
C ASN A 293 -4.36 1.95 -10.97
N ASN A 294 -4.24 2.38 -12.22
CA ASN A 294 -3.02 2.97 -12.76
C ASN A 294 -2.73 4.32 -12.09
N GLY A 295 -1.76 4.33 -11.18
CA GLY A 295 -1.46 5.50 -10.34
C GLY A 295 -2.45 5.70 -9.19
N PHE A 296 -3.06 4.63 -8.65
CA PHE A 296 -4.06 4.75 -7.59
C PHE A 296 -3.54 5.50 -6.35
N ILE A 297 -2.25 5.36 -6.00
CA ILE A 297 -1.66 6.08 -4.85
C ILE A 297 -1.73 7.59 -5.08
N LEU A 298 -1.29 8.07 -6.24
CA LEU A 298 -1.40 9.48 -6.62
C LEU A 298 -2.86 9.91 -6.68
N THR A 299 -3.73 9.09 -7.24
CA THR A 299 -5.17 9.35 -7.30
C THR A 299 -5.74 9.58 -5.90
N SER A 300 -5.47 8.67 -4.95
CA SER A 300 -5.85 8.79 -3.55
C SER A 300 -5.34 10.09 -2.92
N VAL A 301 -4.05 10.41 -3.14
CA VAL A 301 -3.41 11.62 -2.61
C VAL A 301 -4.06 12.90 -3.15
N PHE A 302 -4.26 13.00 -4.47
CA PHE A 302 -4.83 14.17 -5.13
C PHE A 302 -6.32 14.35 -4.78
N TRP A 303 -7.11 13.27 -4.81
CA TRP A 303 -8.54 13.34 -4.50
C TRP A 303 -8.80 13.72 -3.06
N ALA A 304 -8.11 13.08 -2.12
CA ALA A 304 -8.23 13.42 -0.70
C ALA A 304 -7.71 14.83 -0.41
N SER A 305 -6.65 15.28 -1.09
CA SER A 305 -6.16 16.65 -0.91
C SER A 305 -7.12 17.70 -1.46
N GLY A 306 -7.66 17.48 -2.66
CA GLY A 306 -8.67 18.35 -3.26
C GLY A 306 -9.92 18.43 -2.38
N MET A 307 -10.38 17.29 -1.86
CA MET A 307 -11.52 17.22 -0.94
C MET A 307 -11.25 17.91 0.39
N ALA A 308 -10.08 17.71 1.01
CA ALA A 308 -9.72 18.38 2.26
C ALA A 308 -9.66 19.92 2.10
N MET A 309 -9.10 20.42 0.99
CA MET A 309 -9.12 21.86 0.69
C MET A 309 -10.54 22.37 0.41
N ALA A 310 -11.39 21.57 -0.21
CA ALA A 310 -12.78 21.94 -0.44
C ALA A 310 -13.59 22.01 0.87
N ILE A 311 -13.37 21.06 1.78
CA ILE A 311 -13.93 21.09 3.14
C ILE A 311 -13.50 22.40 3.83
N ASP A 312 -12.23 22.75 3.80
CA ASP A 312 -11.76 24.02 4.39
C ASP A 312 -12.20 25.29 3.61
N ARG A 313 -13.09 25.19 2.62
CA ARG A 313 -13.51 26.25 1.68
C ARG A 313 -12.35 26.92 0.92
N ARG A 314 -11.17 26.30 0.89
CA ARG A 314 -10.00 26.74 0.13
C ARG A 314 -10.08 26.24 -1.31
N LEU A 315 -11.14 26.62 -2.01
CA LEU A 315 -11.48 26.08 -3.34
C LEU A 315 -10.42 26.38 -4.42
N ARG A 316 -9.69 27.50 -4.32
CA ARG A 316 -8.54 27.77 -5.21
C ARG A 316 -7.41 26.76 -5.04
N ALA A 317 -7.14 26.34 -3.81
CA ALA A 317 -6.16 25.29 -3.53
C ALA A 317 -6.68 23.91 -3.98
N SER A 318 -7.97 23.64 -3.81
CA SER A 318 -8.62 22.44 -4.35
C SER A 318 -8.48 22.36 -5.87
N ALA A 319 -8.74 23.47 -6.58
CA ALA A 319 -8.56 23.57 -8.02
C ALA A 319 -7.11 23.28 -8.45
N ALA A 320 -6.11 23.77 -7.70
CA ALA A 320 -4.71 23.47 -7.98
C ALA A 320 -4.38 21.97 -7.87
N PHE A 321 -4.98 21.25 -6.91
CA PHE A 321 -4.82 19.79 -6.83
C PHE A 321 -5.42 19.08 -8.04
N TYR A 322 -6.63 19.43 -8.46
CA TYR A 322 -7.23 18.81 -9.64
C TYR A 322 -6.52 19.20 -10.95
N ALA A 323 -6.00 20.43 -11.06
CA ALA A 323 -5.12 20.81 -12.18
C ALA A 323 -3.82 20.00 -12.19
N GLY A 324 -3.23 19.75 -11.01
CA GLY A 324 -2.10 18.83 -10.86
C GLY A 324 -2.44 17.40 -11.28
N ALA A 325 -3.61 16.90 -10.89
CA ALA A 325 -4.10 15.58 -11.31
C ALA A 325 -4.30 15.49 -12.83
N ALA A 326 -4.80 16.54 -13.48
CA ALA A 326 -4.89 16.63 -14.93
C ALA A 326 -3.51 16.52 -15.59
N LEU A 327 -2.52 17.24 -15.05
CA LEU A 327 -1.14 17.17 -15.53
C LEU A 327 -0.55 15.77 -15.35
N CYS A 328 -0.67 15.18 -14.17
CA CYS A 328 -0.22 13.82 -13.89
C CYS A 328 -0.88 12.81 -14.84
N THR A 329 -2.17 12.96 -15.11
CA THR A 329 -2.92 12.09 -16.03
C THR A 329 -2.43 12.23 -17.47
N ALA A 330 -2.15 13.46 -17.92
CA ALA A 330 -1.67 13.71 -19.27
C ALA A 330 -0.34 12.99 -19.58
N PHE A 331 0.50 12.77 -18.56
CA PHE A 331 1.77 12.05 -18.68
C PHE A 331 1.68 10.56 -18.30
N GLY A 332 0.47 10.03 -18.02
CA GLY A 332 0.27 8.64 -17.61
C GLY A 332 0.68 8.31 -16.17
N LEU A 333 0.98 9.31 -15.33
CA LEU A 333 1.23 9.10 -13.89
C LEU A 333 -0.04 8.66 -13.14
N MET A 334 -1.20 9.03 -13.67
CA MET A 334 -2.53 8.66 -13.20
C MET A 334 -3.37 8.23 -14.40
N HIS A 335 -4.26 7.26 -14.23
CA HIS A 335 -5.22 6.82 -15.26
C HIS A 335 -4.64 6.50 -16.62
N SER A 336 -3.41 5.98 -16.65
CA SER A 336 -2.82 5.51 -17.89
C SER A 336 -3.78 4.48 -18.53
N PRO A 337 -4.14 4.65 -19.81
CA PRO A 337 -5.02 3.71 -20.52
C PRO A 337 -4.29 2.40 -20.91
N LEU A 338 -2.98 2.33 -20.67
CA LEU A 338 -2.14 1.20 -21.04
C LEU A 338 -2.03 0.19 -19.89
N PRO A 339 -1.92 -1.13 -20.15
CA PRO A 339 -1.89 -2.16 -19.12
C PRO A 339 -0.78 -1.99 -18.07
N ASP A 340 0.45 -1.69 -18.50
CA ASP A 340 1.61 -1.54 -17.62
C ASP A 340 1.80 -0.11 -17.08
N ALA A 341 0.83 0.77 -17.35
CA ALA A 341 0.84 2.17 -16.94
C ALA A 341 2.18 2.94 -17.15
N PRO A 342 2.89 2.79 -18.30
CA PRO A 342 4.14 3.50 -18.51
C PRO A 342 3.90 5.02 -18.56
N ILE A 343 4.91 5.78 -18.14
CA ILE A 343 4.93 7.23 -18.36
C ILE A 343 5.01 7.47 -19.87
N ARG A 344 4.05 8.23 -20.40
CA ARG A 344 3.98 8.55 -21.83
C ARG A 344 3.72 10.04 -22.02
N ALA A 345 4.39 10.64 -22.99
CA ALA A 345 4.08 11.99 -23.41
C ALA A 345 2.72 11.99 -24.16
N PRO A 346 1.83 12.95 -23.91
CA PRO A 346 0.52 12.98 -24.56
C PRO A 346 0.62 13.30 -26.06
N LEU A 347 1.70 13.98 -26.47
CA LEU A 347 1.95 14.40 -27.84
C LEU A 347 3.43 14.15 -28.18
N SER A 348 3.70 13.99 -29.47
CA SER A 348 5.08 14.01 -29.95
C SER A 348 5.65 15.42 -29.80
N PHE A 349 6.73 15.51 -29.04
CA PHE A 349 7.58 16.70 -29.02
C PHE A 349 8.86 16.31 -29.75
N GLY A 350 9.37 17.13 -30.66
CA GLY A 350 10.49 16.76 -31.57
C GLY A 350 11.82 16.37 -30.89
N PHE A 351 11.90 16.37 -29.56
CA PHE A 351 13.02 15.91 -28.74
C PHE A 351 12.73 14.61 -27.96
N ILE A 352 11.52 14.05 -28.07
CA ILE A 352 11.09 12.82 -27.41
C ILE A 352 10.99 11.71 -28.47
N SER A 353 11.47 10.52 -28.14
CA SER A 353 11.34 9.35 -29.02
C SER A 353 9.87 8.95 -29.20
N GLU A 354 9.50 8.49 -30.40
CA GLU A 354 8.12 8.04 -30.66
C GLU A 354 7.66 6.92 -29.72
N GLY A 355 8.60 6.08 -29.28
CA GLY A 355 8.35 5.03 -28.29
C GLY A 355 7.96 5.53 -26.89
N LEU A 356 8.13 6.83 -26.59
CA LEU A 356 7.69 7.46 -25.34
C LEU A 356 6.36 8.22 -25.49
N VAL A 357 5.81 8.33 -26.70
CA VAL A 357 4.54 9.00 -26.96
C VAL A 357 3.39 8.03 -26.69
N LEU A 358 2.26 8.55 -26.21
CA LEU A 358 1.05 7.77 -26.02
C LEU A 358 0.52 7.30 -27.40
N PRO A 359 0.16 6.02 -27.58
CA PRO A 359 -0.46 5.56 -28.81
C PRO A 359 -1.72 6.36 -29.17
N SER A 360 -1.93 6.62 -30.46
CA SER A 360 -3.07 7.42 -30.95
C SER A 360 -4.41 6.87 -30.49
N ASP A 361 -4.54 5.55 -30.44
CA ASP A 361 -5.78 4.86 -30.13
C ASP A 361 -6.16 5.01 -28.65
N SER A 362 -5.17 5.30 -27.79
CA SER A 362 -5.35 5.52 -26.35
C SER A 362 -5.45 7.01 -25.99
N PHE A 363 -5.26 7.92 -26.96
CA PHE A 363 -5.27 9.36 -26.72
C PHE A 363 -6.65 9.84 -26.23
N ALA A 364 -7.73 9.32 -26.82
CA ALA A 364 -9.08 9.69 -26.45
C ALA A 364 -9.37 9.40 -24.97
N ASP A 365 -9.02 8.21 -24.50
CA ASP A 365 -9.21 7.78 -23.10
C ASP A 365 -8.47 8.69 -22.13
N MET A 366 -7.19 8.98 -22.41
CA MET A 366 -6.40 9.92 -21.61
C MET A 366 -7.02 11.33 -21.63
N ALA A 367 -7.42 11.82 -22.80
CA ALA A 367 -8.03 13.14 -22.95
C ALA A 367 -9.35 13.27 -22.16
N TYR A 368 -10.17 12.21 -22.11
CA TYR A 368 -11.38 12.19 -21.29
C TYR A 368 -11.06 12.41 -19.80
N TRP A 369 -10.12 11.67 -19.23
CA TRP A 369 -9.72 11.85 -17.83
C TRP A 369 -9.11 13.23 -17.56
N VAL A 370 -8.21 13.69 -18.43
CA VAL A 370 -7.60 15.03 -18.32
C VAL A 370 -8.67 16.11 -18.34
N SER A 371 -9.62 16.02 -19.28
CA SER A 371 -10.72 16.98 -19.38
C SER A 371 -11.58 16.99 -18.13
N GLY A 372 -11.89 15.82 -17.55
CA GLY A 372 -12.64 15.69 -16.31
C GLY A 372 -11.98 16.48 -15.17
N TYR A 373 -10.67 16.30 -14.97
CA TYR A 373 -9.94 17.05 -13.94
C TYR A 373 -9.86 18.55 -14.20
N ILE A 374 -9.68 18.97 -15.46
CA ILE A 374 -9.72 20.39 -15.84
C ILE A 374 -11.09 20.99 -15.52
N PHE A 375 -12.19 20.30 -15.88
CA PHE A 375 -13.54 20.77 -15.57
C PHE A 375 -13.78 20.87 -14.06
N VAL A 376 -13.33 19.90 -13.28
CA VAL A 376 -13.41 19.98 -11.80
C VAL A 376 -12.63 21.20 -11.29
N ALA A 377 -11.40 21.43 -11.78
CA ALA A 377 -10.62 22.59 -11.38
C ALA A 377 -11.31 23.92 -11.74
N VAL A 378 -11.90 24.03 -12.93
CA VAL A 378 -12.67 25.21 -13.36
C VAL A 378 -13.90 25.41 -12.49
N ILE A 379 -14.64 24.34 -12.16
CA ILE A 379 -15.80 24.40 -11.25
C ILE A 379 -15.37 24.90 -9.87
N MET A 380 -14.26 24.39 -9.32
CA MET A 380 -13.75 24.84 -8.03
C MET A 380 -13.34 26.32 -8.04
N LEU A 381 -12.72 26.80 -9.14
CA LEU A 381 -12.39 28.23 -9.29
C LEU A 381 -13.66 29.09 -9.41
N ALA A 382 -14.60 28.70 -10.26
CA ALA A 382 -15.86 29.42 -10.42
C ALA A 382 -16.63 29.51 -9.09
N TRP A 383 -16.63 28.42 -8.32
CA TRP A 383 -17.25 28.38 -7.01
C TRP A 383 -16.47 29.21 -5.97
N ALA A 384 -15.13 29.26 -6.05
CA ALA A 384 -14.33 30.17 -5.24
C ALA A 384 -14.75 31.64 -5.47
N TYR A 385 -14.89 32.05 -6.74
CA TYR A 385 -15.36 33.40 -7.08
C TYR A 385 -16.77 33.68 -6.58
N TYR A 386 -17.66 32.69 -6.63
CA TYR A 386 -19.00 32.82 -6.07
C TYR A 386 -18.96 33.07 -4.54
N LEU A 387 -18.20 32.27 -3.79
CA LEU A 387 -18.06 32.44 -2.33
C LEU A 387 -17.46 33.80 -1.96
N ASP A 388 -16.48 34.27 -2.75
CA ASP A 388 -15.90 35.60 -2.60
C ASP A 388 -16.96 36.70 -2.84
N ALA A 389 -17.77 36.57 -3.88
CA ALA A 389 -18.82 37.53 -4.23
C ALA A 389 -19.97 37.56 -3.21
N THR A 390 -20.25 36.44 -2.54
CA THR A 390 -21.32 36.35 -1.54
C THR A 390 -20.85 36.50 -0.09
N GLY A 391 -19.55 36.68 0.15
CA GLY A 391 -18.98 36.82 1.50
C GLY A 391 -19.02 35.54 2.35
N GLN A 392 -19.05 34.35 1.74
CA GLN A 392 -19.22 33.05 2.42
C GLN A 392 -17.90 32.29 2.60
N GLN A 393 -16.79 33.01 2.78
CA GLN A 393 -15.44 32.43 2.79
C GLN A 393 -15.14 31.58 4.03
N GLU A 394 -15.71 31.93 5.19
CA GLU A 394 -15.43 31.23 6.45
C GLU A 394 -16.28 29.98 6.60
N ALA A 395 -15.62 28.83 6.76
CA ALA A 395 -16.30 27.59 7.07
C ALA A 395 -16.72 27.58 8.55
N GLU A 396 -18.02 27.58 8.82
CA GLU A 396 -18.55 27.33 10.16
C GLU A 396 -18.28 25.87 10.52
N TYR A 397 -17.35 25.63 11.45
CA TYR A 397 -17.13 24.33 12.06
C TYR A 397 -17.20 24.47 13.57
N GLU A 398 -18.17 23.79 14.19
CA GLU A 398 -18.09 23.43 15.62
C GLU A 398 -17.02 22.34 15.76
N GLU A 399 -16.10 22.51 16.73
CA GLU A 399 -14.91 21.63 16.95
C GLU A 399 -15.23 20.16 17.27
#